data_AF-A0A5C6ZUE9-F1
#
_entry.id   AF-A0A5C6ZUE9-F1
#
_cell.length_a   1.000
_cell.length_b   1.000
_cell.length_c   1.000
_cell.angle_alpha   90.00
_cell.angle_beta   90.00
_cell.angle_gamma   90.00
#
_symmetry.space_group_name_H-M   'P 1'
#
loop_
_entity.id
_entity.type
_entity.pdbx_description
1 polymer ?
#
loop_
_entity_poly.entity_id
_entity_poly.type
_entity_poly.pdbx_seq_one_letter_code
_entity_poly.pdbx_strand_id
1 'polypeptide(L)'
;SAVSQQMVYSIPFRPGTPMFYYDPQEWSRLFPPAVMAALAAPFAGGNDGPVIENAQGRELRPLPRHGELPVVVAVRMSLSFPLLLSAVPLYAVDWSRTANQRAQAQVRAAETAEARRQLRLRATRIWFSDGGIGSNMPLHLFDAMLPRHPTFAVSLKPPHPDHGIQPAVAGNEGGRVYLPEDDRGGRLRYWPEPDLVPDWEEREAAAREKTPLAGLAGFLWSIVGTMQNWRDEILFPTPGFRDRIVQISQKPDEGGLNLTMASGTIAALADAGGLAAQRLIARFHPLGAEGGAGWDDHRRARLTTFLGVMQPATLEVVAAGAPADWLALLKDDPRYRRSSAMRAEATRFLTGLQGLGAAVPLKQSGQPRTLEVGSLKPIPQVRLVPRV
;
A
#
# COMPACT_ATOMS: atom_id res chain seq x y z
N SER A 1 5.33 -8.32 4.07
CA SER A 1 4.14 -9.18 3.90
C SER A 1 4.28 -10.42 4.78
N ALA A 2 3.18 -10.91 5.35
CA ALA A 2 3.16 -12.16 6.10
C ALA A 2 2.92 -13.33 5.15
N VAL A 3 4.00 -13.98 4.71
CA VAL A 3 3.96 -15.02 3.65
C VAL A 3 3.05 -16.18 4.06
N SER A 4 3.19 -16.66 5.30
CA SER A 4 2.41 -17.77 5.84
C SER A 4 0.91 -17.46 6.01
N GLN A 5 0.54 -16.18 6.06
CA GLN A 5 -0.87 -15.76 6.13
C GLN A 5 -1.41 -15.34 4.76
N GLN A 6 -0.55 -15.26 3.73
CA GLN A 6 -0.91 -14.72 2.42
C GLN A 6 -1.49 -13.30 2.50
N MET A 7 -0.98 -12.48 3.44
CA MET A 7 -1.48 -11.12 3.67
C MET A 7 -0.39 -10.07 3.74
N VAL A 8 -0.72 -8.85 3.30
CA VAL A 8 0.13 -7.67 3.42
C VAL A 8 -0.34 -6.84 4.60
N TYR A 9 0.60 -6.38 5.42
CA TYR A 9 0.34 -5.51 6.57
C TYR A 9 1.07 -4.19 6.39
N SER A 10 0.44 -3.09 6.79
CA SER A 10 1.14 -1.81 6.95
C SER A 10 1.92 -1.80 8.25
N ILE A 11 3.10 -1.15 8.24
CA ILE A 11 3.86 -0.85 9.44
C ILE A 11 3.94 0.67 9.56
N PRO A 12 3.53 1.28 10.69
CA PRO A 12 2.99 0.63 11.88
C PRO A 12 1.64 -0.06 11.64
N PHE A 13 1.37 -1.11 12.43
CA PHE A 13 0.16 -1.92 12.28
C PHE A 13 -1.11 -1.10 12.53
N ARG A 14 -2.08 -1.19 11.61
CA ARG A 14 -3.37 -0.48 11.70
C ARG A 14 -4.23 -1.03 12.85
N PRO A 15 -5.15 -0.21 13.41
CA PRO A 15 -6.16 -0.68 14.34
C PRO A 15 -6.92 -1.91 13.78
N GLY A 16 -7.16 -2.90 14.62
CA GLY A 16 -7.78 -4.17 14.22
C GLY A 16 -6.82 -5.23 13.68
N THR A 17 -5.55 -4.90 13.44
CA THR A 17 -4.53 -5.92 13.11
C THR A 17 -4.35 -6.90 14.29
N PRO A 18 -4.24 -8.22 14.07
CA PRO A 18 -3.94 -9.19 15.13
C PRO A 18 -2.60 -8.96 15.82
N MET A 19 -2.46 -9.45 17.06
CA MET A 19 -1.22 -9.30 17.83
C MET A 19 -0.12 -10.19 17.26
N PHE A 20 1.04 -9.60 17.00
CA PHE A 20 2.25 -10.33 16.64
C PHE A 20 3.17 -10.46 17.85
N TYR A 21 3.96 -11.53 17.84
CA TYR A 21 4.90 -11.88 18.89
C TYR A 21 6.26 -12.22 18.27
N TYR A 22 7.31 -12.10 19.05
CA TYR A 22 8.67 -12.50 18.67
C TYR A 22 9.30 -13.41 19.72
N ASP A 23 10.22 -14.27 19.29
CA ASP A 23 11.10 -15.04 20.19
C ASP A 23 12.33 -14.17 20.52
N PRO A 24 12.53 -13.74 21.78
CA PRO A 24 13.66 -12.89 22.14
C PRO A 24 15.03 -13.50 21.83
N GLN A 25 15.18 -14.82 21.94
CA GLN A 25 16.45 -15.49 21.63
C GLN A 25 16.75 -15.42 20.13
N GLU A 26 15.73 -15.60 19.30
CA GLU A 26 15.88 -15.50 17.85
C GLU A 26 16.19 -14.07 17.41
N TRP A 27 15.47 -13.10 17.98
CA TRP A 27 15.63 -11.69 17.62
C TRP A 27 16.92 -11.06 18.14
N SER A 28 17.48 -11.56 19.24
CA SER A 28 18.80 -11.13 19.73
C SER A 28 19.94 -11.37 18.74
N ARG A 29 19.75 -12.28 17.77
CA ARG A 29 20.70 -12.53 16.66
C ARG A 29 20.51 -11.57 15.49
N LEU A 30 19.35 -10.91 15.41
CA LEU A 30 18.97 -10.00 14.32
C LEU A 30 19.15 -8.53 14.70
N PHE A 31 19.01 -8.20 15.99
CA PHE A 31 18.99 -6.83 16.48
C PHE A 31 19.97 -6.60 17.63
N PRO A 32 20.61 -5.42 17.71
CA PRO A 32 21.49 -5.07 18.83
C PRO A 32 20.76 -5.07 20.19
N PRO A 33 21.48 -5.25 21.31
CA PRO A 33 20.90 -5.26 22.66
C PRO A 33 20.05 -4.03 22.98
N ALA A 34 20.45 -2.84 22.50
CA ALA A 34 19.68 -1.60 22.70
C ALA A 34 18.28 -1.66 22.06
N VAL A 35 18.17 -2.28 20.88
CA VAL A 35 16.88 -2.47 20.19
C VAL A 35 16.05 -3.50 20.94
N MET A 36 16.65 -4.59 21.41
CA MET A 36 15.96 -5.60 22.21
C MET A 36 15.45 -5.04 23.54
N ALA A 37 16.21 -4.16 24.20
CA ALA A 37 15.78 -3.45 25.39
C ALA A 37 14.59 -2.52 25.09
N ALA A 38 14.64 -1.76 24.00
CA ALA A 38 13.54 -0.91 23.56
C ALA A 38 12.26 -1.72 23.24
N LEU A 39 12.40 -2.91 22.64
CA LEU A 39 11.27 -3.82 22.38
C LEU A 39 10.64 -4.39 23.65
N ALA A 40 11.41 -4.53 24.74
CA ALA A 40 10.93 -5.06 26.01
C ALA A 40 10.34 -3.98 26.93
N ALA A 41 10.79 -2.73 26.80
CA ALA A 41 10.43 -1.63 27.69
C ALA A 41 8.91 -1.42 27.87
N PRO A 42 8.06 -1.45 26.82
CA PRO A 42 6.60 -1.30 26.97
C PRO A 42 5.94 -2.38 27.83
N PHE A 43 6.62 -3.53 28.01
CA PHE A 43 6.09 -4.69 28.72
C PHE A 43 6.84 -4.97 30.04
N ALA A 44 7.67 -4.03 30.52
CA ALA A 44 8.47 -4.20 31.74
C ALA A 44 7.62 -4.43 33.01
N GLY A 45 6.38 -3.94 33.03
CA GLY A 45 5.40 -4.18 34.09
C GLY A 45 4.80 -5.60 34.12
N GLY A 46 5.21 -6.47 33.19
CA GLY A 46 4.63 -7.80 32.99
C GLY A 46 3.45 -7.79 32.02
N ASN A 47 2.94 -8.98 31.72
CA ASN A 47 1.74 -9.17 30.90
C ASN A 47 0.67 -9.86 31.75
N ASP A 48 -0.50 -9.23 31.90
CA ASP A 48 -1.66 -9.81 32.60
C ASP A 48 -2.40 -10.86 31.76
N GLY A 49 -1.91 -11.13 30.54
CA GLY A 49 -2.42 -12.13 29.63
C GLY A 49 -1.83 -13.53 29.83
N PRO A 50 -2.33 -14.51 29.06
CA PRO A 50 -1.76 -15.85 29.00
C PRO A 50 -0.33 -15.82 28.45
N VAL A 51 0.44 -16.84 28.80
CA VAL A 51 1.75 -17.04 28.20
C VAL A 51 1.57 -17.55 26.77
N ILE A 52 2.19 -16.86 25.82
CA ILE A 52 2.17 -17.22 24.42
C ILE A 52 3.44 -18.00 24.11
N GLU A 53 3.31 -19.18 23.53
CA GLU A 53 4.46 -20.04 23.23
C GLU A 53 4.49 -20.49 21.77
N ASN A 54 5.70 -20.76 21.28
CA ASN A 54 5.88 -21.35 19.96
C ASN A 54 5.70 -22.88 19.98
N ALA A 55 5.86 -23.51 18.82
CA ALA A 55 5.76 -24.96 18.68
C ALA A 55 6.77 -25.76 19.53
N GLN A 56 7.89 -25.13 19.93
CA GLN A 56 8.92 -25.71 20.77
C GLN A 56 8.72 -25.42 22.27
N GLY A 57 7.59 -24.80 22.66
CA GLY A 57 7.30 -24.45 24.06
C GLY A 57 8.09 -23.25 24.58
N ARG A 58 8.76 -22.47 23.71
CA ARG A 58 9.44 -21.23 24.14
C ARG A 58 8.43 -20.10 24.25
N GLU A 59 8.52 -19.36 25.34
CA GLU A 59 7.72 -18.17 25.58
C GLU A 59 8.09 -17.04 24.61
N LEU A 60 7.07 -16.41 24.05
CA LEU A 60 7.16 -15.33 23.08
C LEU A 60 6.75 -14.00 23.72
N ARG A 61 7.37 -12.91 23.27
CA ARG A 61 7.05 -11.56 23.73
C ARG A 61 6.15 -10.85 22.73
N PRO A 62 5.14 -10.09 23.20
CA PRO A 62 4.32 -9.26 22.31
C PRO A 62 5.20 -8.23 21.61
N LEU A 63 4.92 -8.00 20.33
CA LEU A 63 5.59 -6.95 19.56
C LEU A 63 4.97 -5.59 19.92
N PRO A 64 5.76 -4.55 20.24
CA PRO A 64 5.23 -3.21 20.47
C PRO A 64 4.41 -2.69 19.29
N ARG A 65 3.44 -1.82 19.57
CA ARG A 65 2.54 -1.26 18.56
C ARG A 65 2.65 0.24 18.49
N HIS A 66 2.09 0.80 17.42
CA HIS A 66 1.99 2.24 17.22
C HIS A 66 3.38 2.91 17.33
N GLY A 67 3.51 3.95 18.15
CA GLY A 67 4.76 4.69 18.32
C GLY A 67 5.84 3.97 19.13
N GLU A 68 5.55 2.80 19.71
CA GLU A 68 6.50 2.07 20.57
C GLU A 68 7.40 1.10 19.80
N LEU A 69 7.06 0.79 18.55
CA LEU A 69 7.88 -0.08 17.71
C LEU A 69 9.13 0.67 17.25
N PRO A 70 10.36 0.20 17.56
CA PRO A 70 11.57 0.87 17.10
C PRO A 70 11.62 0.96 15.57
N VAL A 71 11.94 2.14 15.05
CA VAL A 71 11.95 2.41 13.60
C VAL A 71 12.88 1.44 12.86
N VAL A 72 14.04 1.10 13.42
CA VAL A 72 14.96 0.13 12.82
C VAL A 72 14.34 -1.26 12.63
N VAL A 73 13.45 -1.70 13.52
CA VAL A 73 12.73 -2.97 13.40
C VAL A 73 11.73 -2.88 12.26
N ALA A 74 10.94 -1.79 12.20
CA ALA A 74 10.01 -1.54 11.11
C ALA A 74 10.73 -1.50 9.75
N VAL A 75 11.85 -0.79 9.67
CA VAL A 75 12.71 -0.72 8.48
C VAL A 75 13.27 -2.09 8.13
N ARG A 76 13.77 -2.88 9.09
CA ARG A 76 14.31 -4.23 8.83
C ARG A 76 13.24 -5.22 8.36
N MET A 77 12.00 -5.06 8.82
CA MET A 77 10.85 -5.83 8.34
C MET A 77 10.37 -5.39 6.95
N SER A 78 10.64 -4.13 6.59
CA SER A 78 10.36 -3.57 5.26
C SER A 78 11.45 -3.96 4.24
N LEU A 79 12.72 -3.95 4.66
CA LEU A 79 13.89 -4.30 3.87
C LEU A 79 14.11 -5.81 3.91
N SER A 80 13.60 -6.52 2.90
CA SER A 80 13.95 -7.91 2.68
C SER A 80 14.48 -8.06 1.27
N PHE A 81 15.81 -8.13 1.14
CA PHE A 81 16.47 -8.60 -0.08
C PHE A 81 16.59 -10.12 0.05
N PRO A 82 15.78 -10.91 -0.67
CA PRO A 82 15.95 -12.36 -0.68
C PRO A 82 17.41 -12.69 -1.02
N LEU A 83 17.99 -13.68 -0.35
CA LEU A 83 19.41 -14.10 -0.45
C LEU A 83 20.44 -13.19 0.27
N LEU A 84 20.21 -11.87 0.38
CA LEU A 84 21.14 -10.95 1.08
C LEU A 84 20.77 -10.74 2.55
N LEU A 85 19.47 -10.71 2.88
CA LEU A 85 18.96 -10.47 4.24
C LEU A 85 17.99 -11.56 4.65
N SER A 86 18.18 -12.13 5.85
CA SER A 86 17.25 -13.13 6.40
C SER A 86 15.86 -12.54 6.63
N ALA A 87 14.80 -13.32 6.40
CA ALA A 87 13.44 -12.91 6.76
C ALA A 87 13.31 -12.74 8.28
N VAL A 88 12.46 -11.79 8.71
CA VAL A 88 12.22 -11.55 10.14
C VAL A 88 11.15 -12.52 10.62
N PRO A 89 11.45 -13.43 11.57
CA PRO A 89 10.49 -14.39 12.06
C PRO A 89 9.56 -13.72 13.07
N LEU A 90 8.26 -13.79 12.81
CA LEU A 90 7.22 -13.36 13.73
C LEU A 90 6.33 -14.54 14.09
N TYR A 91 5.45 -14.34 15.05
CA TYR A 91 4.51 -15.33 15.52
C TYR A 91 3.14 -14.69 15.71
N ALA A 92 2.06 -15.40 15.37
CA ALA A 92 0.70 -14.99 15.72
C ALA A 92 -0.13 -16.19 16.18
N VAL A 93 -1.11 -15.92 17.04
CA VAL A 93 -2.04 -16.96 17.50
C VAL A 93 -3.01 -17.29 16.37
N ASP A 94 -3.01 -18.55 15.95
CA ASP A 94 -3.96 -19.07 14.98
C ASP A 94 -5.29 -19.40 15.68
N TRP A 95 -6.28 -18.54 15.49
CA TRP A 95 -7.61 -18.67 16.08
C TRP A 95 -8.49 -19.69 15.37
N SER A 96 -8.08 -20.24 14.21
CA SER A 96 -8.80 -21.34 13.57
C SER A 96 -8.66 -22.66 14.34
N ARG A 97 -7.62 -22.77 15.19
CA ARG A 97 -7.35 -23.99 15.97
C ARG A 97 -8.25 -24.09 17.19
N THR A 98 -8.98 -25.20 17.31
CA THR A 98 -9.86 -25.49 18.45
C THR A 98 -9.12 -25.43 19.80
N ALA A 99 -7.87 -25.86 19.86
CA ALA A 99 -7.05 -25.77 21.08
C ALA A 99 -6.88 -24.32 21.57
N ASN A 100 -6.56 -23.39 20.65
CA ASN A 100 -6.44 -21.97 20.97
C ASN A 100 -7.80 -21.35 21.32
N GLN A 101 -8.88 -21.77 20.67
CA GLN A 101 -10.24 -21.32 21.01
C GLN A 101 -10.67 -21.74 22.42
N ARG A 102 -10.37 -22.99 22.83
CA ARG A 102 -10.64 -23.50 24.18
C ARG A 102 -9.82 -22.76 25.23
N ALA A 103 -8.51 -22.63 24.99
CA ALA A 103 -7.63 -21.86 25.87
C ALA A 103 -8.11 -20.41 26.00
N GLN A 104 -8.54 -19.77 24.90
CA GLN A 104 -9.10 -18.42 24.95
C GLN A 104 -10.41 -18.33 25.76
N ALA A 105 -11.26 -19.35 25.70
CA ALA A 105 -12.46 -19.41 26.54
C ALA A 105 -12.09 -19.49 28.03
N GLN A 106 -11.08 -20.27 28.39
CA GLN A 106 -10.55 -20.34 29.75
C GLN A 106 -9.92 -19.00 30.18
N VAL A 107 -9.14 -18.36 29.31
CA VAL A 107 -8.57 -17.02 29.57
C VAL A 107 -9.66 -16.00 29.84
N ARG A 108 -10.77 -16.04 29.08
CA ARG A 108 -11.92 -15.15 29.29
C ARG A 108 -12.69 -15.44 30.58
N ALA A 109 -12.69 -16.69 31.04
CA ALA A 109 -13.32 -17.09 32.30
C ALA A 109 -12.44 -16.83 33.53
N ALA A 110 -11.14 -16.64 33.35
CA ALA A 110 -10.19 -16.42 34.44
C ALA A 110 -10.32 -15.01 35.03
N GLU A 111 -10.73 -14.95 36.29
CA GLU A 111 -10.99 -13.69 37.01
C GLU A 111 -9.70 -12.95 37.40
N THR A 112 -8.62 -13.68 37.68
CA THR A 112 -7.33 -13.11 38.13
C THR A 112 -6.26 -13.14 37.05
N ALA A 113 -5.34 -12.18 37.08
CA ALA A 113 -4.16 -12.19 36.21
C ALA A 113 -3.27 -13.42 36.46
N GLU A 114 -3.17 -13.88 37.72
CA GLU A 114 -2.46 -15.10 38.11
C GLU A 114 -2.99 -16.33 37.37
N ALA A 115 -4.32 -16.53 37.36
CA ALA A 115 -4.96 -17.64 36.67
C ALA A 115 -4.76 -17.56 35.14
N ARG A 116 -4.79 -16.35 34.56
CA ARG A 116 -4.50 -16.16 33.14
C ARG A 116 -3.06 -16.54 32.79
N ARG A 117 -2.08 -16.18 33.63
CA ARG A 117 -0.65 -16.50 33.43
C ARG A 117 -0.34 -18.00 33.44
N GLN A 118 -1.19 -18.82 34.07
CA GLN A 118 -1.05 -20.28 34.05
C GLN A 118 -1.50 -20.89 32.71
N LEU A 119 -2.31 -20.17 31.93
CA LEU A 119 -2.81 -20.64 30.65
C LEU A 119 -1.80 -20.38 29.52
N ARG A 120 -1.78 -21.30 28.56
CA ARG A 120 -0.88 -21.27 27.41
C ARG A 120 -1.66 -21.18 26.11
N LEU A 121 -1.23 -20.27 25.23
CA LEU A 121 -1.71 -20.17 23.86
C LEU A 121 -0.56 -20.44 22.89
N ARG A 122 -0.83 -21.25 21.86
CA ARG A 122 0.18 -21.59 20.87
C ARG A 122 0.14 -20.63 19.70
N ALA A 123 1.25 -19.95 19.46
CA ALA A 123 1.44 -19.13 18.28
C ALA A 123 2.14 -19.90 17.16
N THR A 124 1.70 -19.64 15.93
CA THR A 124 2.28 -20.18 14.71
C THR A 124 3.32 -19.21 14.19
N ARG A 125 4.47 -19.74 13.75
CA ARG A 125 5.53 -18.95 13.13
C ARG A 125 5.06 -18.41 11.78
N ILE A 126 5.34 -17.14 11.54
CA ILE A 126 5.01 -16.38 10.34
C ILE A 126 6.29 -15.78 9.83
N TRP A 127 6.60 -16.06 8.57
CA TRP A 127 7.68 -15.38 7.89
C TRP A 127 7.18 -14.04 7.38
N PHE A 128 7.69 -12.96 7.98
CA PHE A 128 7.54 -11.64 7.42
C PHE A 128 8.62 -11.45 6.36
N SER A 129 8.19 -11.48 5.10
CA SER A 129 9.02 -11.20 3.95
C SER A 129 8.38 -10.05 3.18
N ASP A 130 9.16 -9.01 2.94
CA ASP A 130 9.02 -7.94 1.96
C ASP A 130 7.68 -7.14 1.91
N GLY A 131 7.79 -5.81 1.96
CA GLY A 131 6.73 -4.90 1.51
C GLY A 131 6.58 -4.87 -0.01
N GLY A 132 7.69 -5.04 -0.73
CA GLY A 132 7.79 -5.07 -2.19
C GLY A 132 7.00 -6.21 -2.83
N ILE A 133 7.00 -7.43 -2.28
CA ILE A 133 6.17 -8.57 -2.76
C ILE A 133 4.68 -8.19 -2.92
N GLY A 134 4.20 -7.21 -2.15
CA GLY A 134 2.80 -6.76 -2.20
C GLY A 134 2.55 -5.41 -2.89
N SER A 135 3.50 -4.46 -2.83
CA SER A 135 3.46 -3.14 -3.51
C SER A 135 4.79 -2.42 -3.28
N ASN A 136 5.45 -2.00 -4.36
CA ASN A 136 6.67 -1.19 -4.28
C ASN A 136 6.39 0.30 -4.05
N MET A 137 5.18 0.77 -4.37
CA MET A 137 4.78 2.18 -4.28
C MET A 137 3.39 2.32 -3.65
N PRO A 138 3.27 2.23 -2.31
CA PRO A 138 1.98 2.21 -1.62
C PRO A 138 1.37 3.61 -1.45
N LEU A 139 1.34 4.43 -2.52
CA LEU A 139 0.83 5.80 -2.53
C LEU A 139 -0.60 5.90 -1.98
N HIS A 140 -1.42 4.90 -2.28
CA HIS A 140 -2.80 4.75 -1.80
C HIS A 140 -2.94 4.70 -0.27
N LEU A 141 -1.88 4.37 0.49
CA LEU A 141 -1.92 4.41 1.96
C LEU A 141 -1.93 5.83 2.51
N PHE A 142 -1.47 6.80 1.73
CA PHE A 142 -1.37 8.21 2.10
C PHE A 142 -2.48 9.07 1.47
N ASP A 143 -3.37 8.46 0.69
CA ASP A 143 -4.44 9.17 0.01
C ASP A 143 -5.68 9.38 0.87
N ALA A 144 -6.37 10.48 0.58
CA ALA A 144 -7.69 10.79 1.11
C ALA A 144 -8.69 10.99 -0.04
N MET A 145 -9.99 10.80 0.22
CA MET A 145 -11.04 11.09 -0.78
C MET A 145 -10.97 12.55 -1.25
N LEU A 146 -10.87 13.48 -0.29
CA LEU A 146 -10.65 14.90 -0.52
C LEU A 146 -9.35 15.31 0.21
N PRO A 147 -8.21 15.34 -0.50
CA PRO A 147 -6.91 15.55 0.13
C PRO A 147 -6.72 17.01 0.56
N ARG A 148 -6.04 17.20 1.70
CA ARG A 148 -5.69 18.52 2.26
C ARG A 148 -4.24 18.90 2.04
N HIS A 149 -3.42 17.95 1.62
CA HIS A 149 -2.01 18.11 1.28
C HIS A 149 -1.69 17.20 0.10
N PRO A 150 -0.69 17.53 -0.74
CA PRO A 150 -0.21 16.61 -1.75
C PRO A 150 0.49 15.41 -1.11
N THR A 151 0.52 14.29 -1.83
CA THR A 151 1.38 13.14 -1.52
C THR A 151 2.12 12.77 -2.78
N PHE A 152 3.40 12.42 -2.64
CA PHE A 152 4.28 12.20 -3.78
C PHE A 152 4.87 10.80 -3.71
N ALA A 153 5.17 10.25 -4.88
CA ALA A 153 5.97 9.05 -5.01
C ALA A 153 7.12 9.31 -5.98
N VAL A 154 8.29 8.75 -5.66
CA VAL A 154 9.46 8.75 -6.52
C VAL A 154 9.62 7.33 -7.05
N SER A 155 9.49 7.16 -8.36
CA SER A 155 9.60 5.87 -9.03
C SER A 155 10.90 5.82 -9.80
N LEU A 156 11.70 4.80 -9.54
CA LEU A 156 12.94 4.53 -10.26
C LEU A 156 12.63 3.57 -11.41
N LYS A 157 13.00 3.92 -12.64
CA LYS A 157 12.67 3.11 -13.83
C LYS A 157 13.85 3.02 -14.81
N PRO A 158 13.86 1.98 -15.66
CA PRO A 158 14.73 1.96 -16.84
C PRO A 158 14.46 3.18 -17.74
N PRO A 159 15.44 3.59 -18.56
CA PRO A 159 15.24 4.68 -19.51
C PRO A 159 14.19 4.28 -20.55
N HIS A 160 13.39 5.25 -20.98
CA HIS A 160 12.49 5.07 -22.11
C HIS A 160 13.30 5.15 -23.41
N PRO A 161 13.07 4.28 -24.42
CA PRO A 161 13.81 4.32 -25.68
C PRO A 161 13.67 5.68 -26.39
N ASP A 162 12.45 6.21 -26.48
CA ASP A 162 12.19 7.52 -27.11
C ASP A 162 12.56 8.74 -26.24
N HIS A 163 12.86 8.53 -24.94
CA HIS A 163 13.18 9.60 -23.99
C HIS A 163 14.42 9.22 -23.17
N GLY A 164 15.51 8.95 -23.89
CA GLY A 164 16.79 8.55 -23.31
C GLY A 164 17.39 9.58 -22.36
N ILE A 165 18.20 9.12 -21.41
CA ILE A 165 18.94 9.97 -20.49
C ILE A 165 20.10 10.63 -21.25
N GLN A 166 20.10 11.95 -21.39
CA GLN A 166 21.22 12.70 -21.98
C GLN A 166 22.09 13.33 -20.88
N PRO A 167 23.15 12.66 -20.41
CA PRO A 167 23.93 13.09 -19.24
C PRO A 167 24.78 14.35 -19.48
N ALA A 168 24.96 14.77 -20.73
CA ALA A 168 25.75 15.95 -21.09
C ALA A 168 24.98 17.27 -20.95
N VAL A 169 23.66 17.22 -20.74
CA VAL A 169 22.80 18.40 -20.64
C VAL A 169 22.49 18.68 -19.18
N ALA A 170 22.84 19.89 -18.71
CA ALA A 170 22.52 20.33 -17.36
C ALA A 170 20.99 20.48 -17.17
N GLY A 171 20.47 20.13 -16.00
CA GLY A 171 19.03 20.16 -15.73
C GLY A 171 18.30 18.90 -16.20
N ASN A 172 17.01 19.03 -16.54
CA ASN A 172 16.16 17.90 -16.92
C ASN A 172 15.92 17.76 -18.44
N GLU A 173 16.57 18.59 -19.24
CA GLU A 173 16.41 18.57 -20.71
C GLU A 173 16.86 17.23 -21.32
N GLY A 174 17.72 16.49 -20.62
CA GLY A 174 18.12 15.14 -20.97
C GLY A 174 17.16 14.02 -20.55
N GLY A 175 15.89 14.29 -20.25
CA GLY A 175 14.87 13.23 -20.06
C GLY A 175 15.04 12.35 -18.81
N ARG A 176 15.91 12.74 -17.87
CA ARG A 176 16.23 11.93 -16.67
C ARG A 176 15.08 11.87 -15.68
N VAL A 177 14.30 12.94 -15.57
CA VAL A 177 13.15 13.07 -14.69
C VAL A 177 11.90 13.27 -15.53
N TYR A 178 10.85 12.50 -15.25
CA TYR A 178 9.56 12.67 -15.88
C TYR A 178 8.47 12.86 -14.82
N LEU A 179 7.68 13.92 -14.98
CA LEU A 179 6.48 14.19 -14.19
C LEU A 179 5.38 14.61 -15.16
N PRO A 180 4.18 13.99 -15.13
CA PRO A 180 3.08 14.41 -15.98
C PRO A 180 2.70 15.89 -15.80
N GLU A 181 2.50 16.59 -16.91
CA GLU A 181 2.12 18.01 -16.93
C GLU A 181 0.60 18.22 -16.83
N ASP A 182 -0.18 17.19 -17.14
CA ASP A 182 -1.64 17.22 -17.10
C ASP A 182 -2.24 15.83 -16.79
N ASP A 183 -3.57 15.77 -16.71
CA ASP A 183 -4.32 14.55 -16.48
C ASP A 183 -4.26 13.54 -17.65
N ARG A 184 -3.65 13.87 -18.79
CA ARG A 184 -3.48 12.96 -19.95
C ARG A 184 -2.11 12.29 -19.92
N GLY A 185 -1.08 13.00 -19.45
CA GLY A 185 0.28 12.50 -19.28
C GLY A 185 0.37 11.30 -18.32
N GLY A 186 1.40 10.47 -18.48
CA GLY A 186 1.66 9.30 -17.63
C GLY A 186 0.64 8.15 -17.73
N ARG A 187 -0.32 8.21 -18.67
CA ARG A 187 -1.30 7.15 -18.93
C ARG A 187 -0.70 6.00 -19.74
N LEU A 188 0.10 6.34 -20.76
CA LEU A 188 0.82 5.38 -21.57
C LEU A 188 2.06 4.93 -20.81
N ARG A 189 2.33 3.63 -20.86
CA ARG A 189 3.54 3.05 -20.25
C ARG A 189 4.34 2.39 -21.35
N TYR A 190 5.65 2.42 -21.18
CA TYR A 190 6.56 1.57 -21.94
C TYR A 190 6.54 0.17 -21.35
N TRP A 191 6.34 -0.83 -22.21
CA TRP A 191 6.33 -2.24 -21.87
C TRP A 191 7.51 -2.87 -22.61
N PRO A 192 8.67 -3.02 -21.95
CA PRO A 192 9.80 -3.65 -22.60
C PRO A 192 9.44 -5.10 -22.95
N GLU A 193 9.81 -5.54 -24.14
CA GLU A 193 9.68 -6.95 -24.50
C GLU A 193 10.66 -7.78 -23.62
N PRO A 194 10.16 -8.83 -22.94
CA PRO A 194 10.93 -9.54 -21.91
C PRO A 194 12.13 -10.32 -22.46
N ASP A 195 12.12 -10.66 -23.76
CA ASP A 195 13.14 -11.52 -24.37
C ASP A 195 14.23 -10.72 -25.11
N LEU A 196 14.13 -9.38 -25.16
CA LEU A 196 15.08 -8.55 -25.87
C LEU A 196 16.33 -8.31 -25.04
N VAL A 197 17.49 -8.45 -25.69
CA VAL A 197 18.78 -7.99 -25.15
C VAL A 197 18.78 -6.45 -25.01
N PRO A 198 19.56 -5.90 -24.06
CA PRO A 198 19.82 -4.46 -24.01
C PRO A 198 20.28 -3.93 -25.37
N ASP A 199 19.80 -2.72 -25.72
CA ASP A 199 20.11 -2.00 -26.95
C ASP A 199 19.68 -2.75 -28.24
N TRP A 200 18.66 -3.61 -28.14
CA TRP A 200 18.10 -4.37 -29.25
C TRP A 200 17.82 -3.54 -30.51
N GLU A 201 17.25 -2.35 -30.34
CA GLU A 201 16.91 -1.47 -31.48
C GLU A 201 18.17 -0.95 -32.19
N GLU A 202 19.25 -0.72 -31.44
CA GLU A 202 20.54 -0.22 -31.93
C GLU A 202 21.42 -1.32 -32.52
N ARG A 203 21.14 -2.58 -32.21
CA ARG A 203 21.85 -3.73 -32.81
C ARG A 203 21.46 -3.94 -34.26
N GLU A 204 22.45 -4.32 -35.07
CA GLU A 204 22.24 -4.75 -36.45
C GLU A 204 21.22 -5.89 -36.51
N ALA A 205 20.39 -5.90 -37.56
CA ALA A 205 19.27 -6.83 -37.71
C ALA A 205 19.67 -8.31 -37.62
N ALA A 206 20.92 -8.66 -37.97
CA ALA A 206 21.46 -10.01 -37.88
C ALA A 206 21.94 -10.41 -36.47
N ALA A 207 22.22 -9.44 -35.60
CA ALA A 207 22.68 -9.63 -34.21
C ALA A 207 21.57 -9.38 -33.17
N ARG A 208 20.36 -9.14 -33.66
CA ARG A 208 19.11 -9.08 -32.89
C ARG A 208 18.74 -10.49 -32.42
N GLU A 209 19.39 -10.94 -31.36
CA GLU A 209 19.10 -12.21 -30.67
C GLU A 209 18.11 -12.04 -29.51
N LYS A 210 17.06 -12.87 -29.49
CA LYS A 210 16.20 -13.03 -28.31
C LYS A 210 16.93 -13.91 -27.32
N THR A 211 17.07 -13.50 -26.06
CA THR A 211 17.83 -14.29 -25.08
C THR A 211 16.98 -15.42 -24.50
N PRO A 212 17.22 -16.71 -24.79
CA PRO A 212 16.41 -17.80 -24.22
C PRO A 212 16.82 -18.13 -22.77
N LEU A 213 17.97 -17.60 -22.30
CA LEU A 213 18.60 -17.95 -21.02
C LEU A 213 17.95 -17.31 -19.77
N ALA A 214 16.85 -16.58 -19.94
CA ALA A 214 15.95 -16.17 -18.85
C ALA A 214 14.85 -17.21 -18.54
N GLY A 215 14.80 -18.35 -19.26
CA GLY A 215 13.64 -19.26 -19.37
C GLY A 215 13.08 -19.91 -18.10
N LEU A 216 13.68 -19.72 -16.93
CA LEU A 216 13.02 -20.02 -15.64
C LEU A 216 13.38 -19.01 -14.55
N ALA A 217 14.66 -18.62 -14.41
CA ALA A 217 15.06 -17.63 -13.40
C ALA A 217 14.66 -16.20 -13.78
N GLY A 218 14.77 -15.83 -15.05
CA GLY A 218 14.27 -14.55 -15.56
C GLY A 218 12.74 -14.51 -15.62
N PHE A 219 12.09 -15.65 -15.89
CA PHE A 219 10.64 -15.80 -15.75
C PHE A 219 10.17 -15.74 -14.28
N LEU A 220 10.90 -16.34 -13.33
CA LEU A 220 10.63 -16.20 -11.90
C LEU A 220 10.86 -14.76 -11.44
N TRP A 221 11.89 -14.09 -11.94
CA TRP A 221 12.12 -12.67 -11.71
C TRP A 221 11.07 -11.78 -12.36
N SER A 222 10.54 -12.13 -13.53
CA SER A 222 9.44 -11.40 -14.15
C SER A 222 8.13 -11.65 -13.42
N ILE A 223 7.90 -12.84 -12.85
CA ILE A 223 6.79 -13.12 -11.94
C ILE A 223 6.94 -12.29 -10.67
N VAL A 224 8.12 -12.26 -10.05
CA VAL A 224 8.37 -11.43 -8.86
C VAL A 224 8.20 -9.96 -9.20
N GLY A 225 8.80 -9.46 -10.28
CA GLY A 225 8.64 -8.09 -10.75
C GLY A 225 7.19 -7.75 -11.08
N THR A 226 6.44 -8.68 -11.67
CA THR A 226 5.00 -8.55 -11.90
C THR A 226 4.25 -8.50 -10.58
N MET A 227 4.50 -9.40 -9.61
CA MET A 227 3.84 -9.38 -8.30
C MET A 227 4.10 -8.08 -7.54
N GLN A 228 5.35 -7.58 -7.59
CA GLN A 228 5.76 -6.37 -6.90
C GLN A 228 5.19 -5.09 -7.56
N ASN A 229 5.17 -5.07 -8.90
CA ASN A 229 4.72 -3.90 -9.66
C ASN A 229 3.23 -3.95 -10.02
N TRP A 230 2.53 -5.09 -9.97
CA TRP A 230 1.15 -5.24 -10.44
C TRP A 230 0.17 -4.33 -9.70
N ARG A 231 0.32 -4.20 -8.37
CA ARG A 231 -0.54 -3.32 -7.58
C ARG A 231 -0.29 -1.85 -7.89
N ASP A 232 0.95 -1.50 -8.20
CA ASP A 232 1.32 -0.17 -8.64
C ASP A 232 0.81 0.04 -10.08
N GLU A 233 0.87 -0.98 -10.94
CA GLU A 233 0.36 -0.99 -12.31
C GLU A 233 -1.15 -0.72 -12.39
N ILE A 234 -1.93 -1.23 -11.44
CA ILE A 234 -3.38 -0.99 -11.33
C ILE A 234 -3.71 0.48 -11.03
N LEU A 235 -2.84 1.20 -10.32
CA LEU A 235 -3.16 2.55 -9.82
C LEU A 235 -2.82 3.69 -10.80
N PHE A 236 -1.84 3.57 -11.69
CA PHE A 236 -1.53 4.71 -12.59
C PHE A 236 -2.59 4.98 -13.67
N PRO A 237 -3.37 3.99 -14.14
CA PRO A 237 -4.53 4.28 -15.00
C PRO A 237 -5.54 5.20 -14.30
N THR A 238 -5.60 5.16 -12.96
CA THR A 238 -6.54 5.95 -12.16
C THR A 238 -6.11 7.43 -12.12
N PRO A 239 -7.00 8.36 -12.52
CA PRO A 239 -6.76 9.79 -12.40
C PRO A 239 -6.51 10.21 -10.94
N GLY A 240 -5.64 11.20 -10.73
CA GLY A 240 -5.25 11.67 -9.39
C GLY A 240 -4.19 10.82 -8.67
N PHE A 241 -3.74 9.71 -9.27
CA PHE A 241 -2.60 8.94 -8.75
C PHE A 241 -1.30 9.28 -9.49
N ARG A 242 -1.30 9.24 -10.82
CA ARG A 242 -0.09 9.35 -11.65
C ARG A 242 0.55 10.73 -11.73
N ASP A 243 -0.26 11.78 -11.61
CA ASP A 243 0.11 13.20 -11.63
C ASP A 243 1.10 13.58 -10.52
N ARG A 244 1.27 12.72 -9.52
CA ARG A 244 2.12 12.93 -8.34
C ARG A 244 3.28 11.92 -8.24
N ILE A 245 3.47 11.12 -9.28
CA ILE A 245 4.57 10.16 -9.37
C ILE A 245 5.64 10.77 -10.25
N VAL A 246 6.71 11.25 -9.62
CA VAL A 246 7.91 11.65 -10.35
C VAL A 246 8.73 10.41 -10.66
N GLN A 247 9.09 10.25 -11.93
CA GLN A 247 9.87 9.12 -12.42
C GLN A 247 11.31 9.58 -12.63
N ILE A 248 12.26 8.79 -12.15
CA ILE A 248 13.70 9.00 -12.37
C ILE A 248 14.21 7.82 -13.18
N SER A 249 14.68 8.10 -14.38
CA SER A 249 15.33 7.14 -15.25
C SER A 249 16.72 6.81 -14.69
N GLN A 250 16.96 5.52 -14.46
CA GLN A 250 18.23 4.99 -13.96
C GLN A 250 19.07 4.44 -15.10
N LYS A 251 20.38 4.63 -15.02
CA LYS A 251 21.33 3.96 -15.93
C LYS A 251 21.52 2.48 -15.54
N PRO A 252 22.03 1.63 -16.46
CA PRO A 252 22.27 0.21 -16.16
C PRO A 252 23.22 -0.04 -14.97
N ASP A 253 24.12 0.90 -14.67
CA ASP A 253 25.07 0.84 -13.56
C ASP A 253 24.51 1.47 -12.25
N GLU A 254 23.29 1.97 -12.24
CA GLU A 254 22.66 2.65 -11.11
C GLU A 254 21.64 1.76 -10.38
N GLY A 255 21.90 1.42 -9.12
CA GLY A 255 20.94 0.77 -8.22
C GLY A 255 20.75 -0.74 -8.43
N GLY A 256 19.56 -1.24 -8.10
CA GLY A 256 19.25 -2.68 -8.16
C GLY A 256 20.13 -3.52 -7.25
N LEU A 257 20.80 -4.54 -7.82
CA LEU A 257 21.77 -5.39 -7.12
C LEU A 257 23.19 -4.83 -7.16
N ASN A 258 23.43 -3.67 -7.78
CA ASN A 258 24.73 -3.02 -7.79
C ASN A 258 24.99 -2.32 -6.44
N LEU A 259 25.47 -3.09 -5.46
CA LEU A 259 25.78 -2.60 -4.12
C LEU A 259 27.13 -1.87 -4.03
N THR A 260 27.96 -1.96 -5.07
CA THR A 260 29.32 -1.41 -5.13
C THR A 260 29.41 -0.28 -6.18
N MET A 261 28.42 0.61 -6.21
CA MET A 261 28.42 1.78 -7.08
C MET A 261 29.61 2.69 -6.76
N ALA A 262 30.26 3.22 -7.80
CA ALA A 262 31.29 4.23 -7.64
C ALA A 262 30.70 5.52 -7.03
N SER A 263 31.52 6.28 -6.29
CA SER A 263 31.08 7.54 -5.67
C SER A 263 30.48 8.53 -6.67
N GLY A 264 31.00 8.57 -7.90
CA GLY A 264 30.46 9.42 -8.97
C GLY A 264 29.05 9.01 -9.42
N THR A 265 28.79 7.71 -9.51
CA THR A 265 27.46 7.15 -9.83
C THR A 265 26.45 7.48 -8.73
N ILE A 266 26.84 7.36 -7.46
CA ILE A 266 25.99 7.73 -6.30
C ILE A 266 25.66 9.24 -6.34
N ALA A 267 26.66 10.09 -6.58
CA ALA A 267 26.44 11.54 -6.69
C ALA A 267 25.49 11.87 -7.85
N ALA A 268 25.70 11.28 -9.02
CA ALA A 268 24.84 11.50 -10.18
C ALA A 268 23.38 11.09 -9.93
N LEU A 269 23.14 9.99 -9.19
CA LEU A 269 21.80 9.57 -8.82
C LEU A 269 21.17 10.49 -7.77
N ALA A 270 21.96 11.00 -6.81
CA ALA A 270 21.50 11.99 -5.84
C ALA A 270 21.09 13.30 -6.51
N ASP A 271 21.87 13.77 -7.49
CA ASP A 271 21.55 14.97 -8.30
C ASP A 271 20.22 14.79 -9.06
N ALA A 272 19.97 13.60 -9.60
CA ALA A 272 18.68 13.27 -10.23
C ALA A 272 17.51 13.36 -9.25
N GLY A 273 17.71 12.94 -8.00
CA GLY A 273 16.75 13.15 -6.92
C GLY A 273 16.50 14.64 -6.62
N GLY A 274 17.56 15.46 -6.66
CA GLY A 274 17.46 16.91 -6.57
C GLY A 274 16.63 17.54 -7.69
N LEU A 275 16.84 17.11 -8.94
CA LEU A 275 16.05 17.53 -10.09
C LEU A 275 14.57 17.12 -9.96
N ALA A 276 14.30 15.92 -9.46
CA ALA A 276 12.95 15.45 -9.18
C ALA A 276 12.24 16.32 -8.14
N ALA A 277 12.93 16.70 -7.07
CA ALA A 277 12.40 17.61 -6.07
C ALA A 277 12.11 19.01 -6.66
N GLN A 278 13.02 19.57 -7.47
CA GLN A 278 12.81 20.85 -8.13
C GLN A 278 11.58 20.82 -9.05
N ARG A 279 11.39 19.75 -9.82
CA ARG A 279 10.23 19.57 -10.70
C ARG A 279 8.91 19.52 -9.91
N LEU A 280 8.90 18.80 -8.76
CA LEU A 280 7.73 18.75 -7.87
C LEU A 280 7.43 20.11 -7.25
N ILE A 281 8.45 20.84 -6.77
CA ILE A 281 8.29 22.18 -6.21
C ILE A 281 7.75 23.14 -7.25
N ALA A 282 8.32 23.13 -8.46
CA ALA A 282 7.87 23.98 -9.57
C ALA A 282 6.37 23.82 -9.85
N ARG A 283 5.87 22.57 -9.79
CA ARG A 283 4.47 22.23 -10.11
C ARG A 283 3.47 22.38 -8.97
N PHE A 284 3.83 21.92 -7.77
CA PHE A 284 2.89 21.76 -6.66
C PHE A 284 2.99 22.87 -5.60
N HIS A 285 4.11 23.57 -5.51
CA HIS A 285 4.27 24.62 -4.50
C HIS A 285 3.65 25.93 -4.99
N PRO A 286 2.93 26.70 -4.14
CA PRO A 286 2.36 28.00 -4.54
C PRO A 286 3.38 29.03 -5.01
N LEU A 287 4.61 28.94 -4.49
CA LEU A 287 5.76 29.75 -4.92
C LEU A 287 6.60 29.08 -6.02
N GLY A 288 6.17 27.93 -6.52
CA GLY A 288 6.79 27.25 -7.66
C GLY A 288 6.50 27.97 -8.98
N ALA A 289 7.25 27.63 -10.02
CA ALA A 289 7.12 28.25 -11.34
C ALA A 289 5.71 28.12 -11.95
N GLU A 290 4.96 27.07 -11.62
CA GLU A 290 3.57 26.83 -12.07
C GLU A 290 2.53 27.32 -11.05
N GLY A 291 2.93 28.04 -9.99
CA GLY A 291 2.00 28.65 -9.03
C GLY A 291 1.11 27.67 -8.26
N GLY A 292 1.52 26.40 -8.16
CA GLY A 292 0.73 25.34 -7.50
C GLY A 292 -0.32 24.66 -8.39
N ALA A 293 -0.28 24.87 -9.71
CA ALA A 293 -1.22 24.29 -10.66
C ALA A 293 -1.41 22.77 -10.49
N GLY A 294 -0.32 22.02 -10.29
CA GLY A 294 -0.43 20.57 -10.11
C GLY A 294 -1.18 20.15 -8.83
N TRP A 295 -1.16 20.99 -7.79
CA TRP A 295 -1.96 20.73 -6.60
C TRP A 295 -3.45 20.96 -6.85
N ASP A 296 -3.80 22.01 -7.60
CA ASP A 296 -5.18 22.29 -7.98
C ASP A 296 -5.74 21.23 -8.95
N ASP A 297 -4.93 20.78 -9.91
CA ASP A 297 -5.26 19.67 -10.81
C ASP A 297 -5.54 18.40 -10.00
N HIS A 298 -4.65 18.05 -9.07
CA HIS A 298 -4.84 16.90 -8.20
C HIS A 298 -6.15 17.00 -7.39
N ARG A 299 -6.41 18.15 -6.77
CA ARG A 299 -7.66 18.37 -6.01
C ARG A 299 -8.89 18.26 -6.90
N ARG A 300 -8.82 18.77 -8.13
CA ARG A 300 -9.89 18.67 -9.13
C ARG A 300 -10.14 17.23 -9.54
N ALA A 301 -9.08 16.47 -9.83
CA ALA A 301 -9.17 15.04 -10.12
C ALA A 301 -9.86 14.29 -8.97
N ARG A 302 -9.43 14.51 -7.73
CA ARG A 302 -10.02 13.87 -6.54
C ARG A 302 -11.47 14.28 -6.29
N LEU A 303 -11.80 15.57 -6.45
CA LEU A 303 -13.17 16.06 -6.30
C LEU A 303 -14.11 15.46 -7.34
N THR A 304 -13.70 15.46 -8.61
CA THR A 304 -14.53 14.94 -9.71
C THR A 304 -14.68 13.42 -9.63
N THR A 305 -13.64 12.69 -9.20
CA THR A 305 -13.76 11.27 -8.84
C THR A 305 -14.72 11.06 -7.68
N PHE A 306 -14.60 11.81 -6.59
CA PHE A 306 -15.49 11.71 -5.44
C PHE A 306 -16.96 11.93 -5.85
N LEU A 307 -17.26 13.00 -6.58
CA LEU A 307 -18.61 13.30 -7.04
C LEU A 307 -19.14 12.22 -7.99
N GLY A 308 -18.30 11.76 -8.92
CA GLY A 308 -18.62 10.71 -9.88
C GLY A 308 -18.81 9.33 -9.26
N VAL A 309 -18.35 9.08 -8.03
CA VAL A 309 -18.55 7.81 -7.33
C VAL A 309 -19.70 7.89 -6.32
N MET A 310 -19.74 8.97 -5.53
CA MET A 310 -20.65 9.07 -4.40
C MET A 310 -22.08 9.41 -4.81
N GLN A 311 -22.27 10.31 -5.81
CA GLN A 311 -23.63 10.65 -6.24
C GLN A 311 -24.34 9.46 -6.91
N PRO A 312 -23.72 8.70 -7.84
CA PRO A 312 -24.37 7.51 -8.39
C PRO A 312 -24.69 6.43 -7.35
N ALA A 313 -23.82 6.25 -6.34
CA ALA A 313 -24.10 5.32 -5.25
C ALA A 313 -25.41 5.67 -4.49
N THR A 314 -25.77 6.95 -4.38
CA THR A 314 -27.07 7.35 -3.79
C THR A 314 -28.26 6.94 -4.64
N LEU A 315 -28.13 6.94 -5.98
CA LEU A 315 -29.17 6.43 -6.89
C LEU A 315 -29.34 4.91 -6.74
N GLU A 316 -28.26 4.16 -6.54
CA GLU A 316 -28.35 2.72 -6.27
C GLU A 316 -29.09 2.43 -4.96
N VAL A 317 -28.87 3.25 -3.92
CA VAL A 317 -29.60 3.14 -2.65
C VAL A 317 -31.10 3.35 -2.85
N VAL A 318 -31.51 4.30 -3.69
CA VAL A 318 -32.91 4.52 -4.04
C VAL A 318 -33.47 3.33 -4.83
N ALA A 319 -32.75 2.86 -5.84
CA ALA A 319 -33.15 1.75 -6.69
C ALA A 319 -33.28 0.42 -5.93
N ALA A 320 -32.48 0.21 -4.87
CA ALA A 320 -32.51 -1.00 -4.07
C ALA A 320 -33.87 -1.23 -3.36
N GLY A 321 -34.67 -0.17 -3.14
CA GLY A 321 -36.02 -0.28 -2.60
C GLY A 321 -36.08 -0.76 -1.14
N ALA A 322 -36.63 0.07 -0.25
CA ALA A 322 -36.87 -0.18 1.18
C ALA A 322 -35.65 -0.13 2.11
N PRO A 323 -35.30 1.07 2.62
CA PRO A 323 -34.51 1.20 3.85
C PRO A 323 -35.15 0.45 5.02
N ALA A 324 -36.47 0.26 5.05
CA ALA A 324 -37.16 -0.39 6.17
C ALA A 324 -36.59 -1.78 6.48
N ASP A 325 -36.28 -2.58 5.47
CA ASP A 325 -35.73 -3.93 5.64
C ASP A 325 -34.29 -3.87 6.15
N TRP A 326 -33.46 -2.99 5.60
CA TRP A 326 -32.09 -2.76 6.08
C TRP A 326 -32.05 -2.17 7.50
N LEU A 327 -32.97 -1.25 7.81
CA LEU A 327 -33.13 -0.64 9.13
C LEU A 327 -33.65 -1.66 10.15
N ALA A 328 -34.48 -2.63 9.74
CA ALA A 328 -34.88 -3.75 10.59
C ALA A 328 -33.68 -4.63 10.94
N LEU A 329 -32.83 -4.97 9.95
CA LEU A 329 -31.60 -5.72 10.21
C LEU A 329 -30.66 -5.02 11.21
N LEU A 330 -30.59 -3.69 11.20
CA LEU A 330 -29.81 -2.92 12.18
C LEU A 330 -30.37 -2.99 13.62
N LYS A 331 -31.68 -3.23 13.79
CA LYS A 331 -32.27 -3.41 15.12
C LYS A 331 -31.84 -4.73 15.74
N ASP A 332 -31.71 -5.78 14.92
CA ASP A 332 -31.41 -7.13 15.35
C ASP A 332 -29.89 -7.40 15.50
N ASP A 333 -29.04 -6.59 14.85
CA ASP A 333 -27.58 -6.74 14.95
C ASP A 333 -27.06 -6.38 16.36
N PRO A 334 -26.38 -7.30 17.08
CA PRO A 334 -25.90 -7.07 18.44
C PRO A 334 -24.93 -5.89 18.59
N ARG A 335 -24.20 -5.51 17.52
CA ARG A 335 -23.24 -4.40 17.53
C ARG A 335 -23.95 -3.05 17.59
N TYR A 336 -25.07 -2.92 16.87
CA TYR A 336 -25.89 -1.73 16.85
C TYR A 336 -26.93 -1.72 17.98
N ARG A 337 -27.48 -2.89 18.34
CA ARG A 337 -28.45 -3.04 19.44
C ARG A 337 -27.94 -2.47 20.77
N ARG A 338 -26.64 -2.63 21.05
CA ARG A 338 -25.98 -2.17 22.29
C ARG A 338 -25.79 -0.65 22.39
N SER A 339 -25.96 0.10 21.29
CA SER A 339 -25.81 1.56 21.27
C SER A 339 -26.95 2.22 20.51
N SER A 340 -27.86 2.88 21.24
CA SER A 340 -28.94 3.67 20.65
C SER A 340 -28.42 4.80 19.76
N ALA A 341 -27.32 5.45 20.15
CA ALA A 341 -26.67 6.50 19.37
C ALA A 341 -26.15 5.98 18.02
N MET A 342 -25.49 4.81 17.99
CA MET A 342 -25.01 4.22 16.73
C MET A 342 -26.17 3.81 15.81
N ARG A 343 -27.29 3.32 16.37
CA ARG A 343 -28.50 3.02 15.59
C ARG A 343 -29.13 4.27 14.99
N ALA A 344 -29.26 5.32 15.79
CA ALA A 344 -29.78 6.60 15.33
C ALA A 344 -28.92 7.17 14.21
N GLU A 345 -27.60 7.12 14.35
CA GLU A 345 -26.67 7.60 13.31
C GLU A 345 -26.74 6.76 12.03
N ALA A 346 -26.74 5.42 12.13
CA ALA A 346 -26.88 4.55 10.97
C ALA A 346 -28.20 4.78 10.23
N THR A 347 -29.29 5.00 10.98
CA THR A 347 -30.62 5.30 10.43
C THR A 347 -30.62 6.65 9.72
N ARG A 348 -30.10 7.69 10.38
CA ARG A 348 -29.96 9.05 9.81
C ARG A 348 -29.13 9.02 8.52
N PHE A 349 -28.04 8.28 8.51
CA PHE A 349 -27.14 8.17 7.36
C PHE A 349 -27.82 7.50 6.16
N LEU A 350 -28.47 6.34 6.35
CA LEU A 350 -29.17 5.62 5.27
C LEU A 350 -30.32 6.44 4.68
N THR A 351 -31.16 7.03 5.54
CA THR A 351 -32.24 7.91 5.09
C THR A 351 -31.70 9.15 4.38
N GLY A 352 -30.58 9.72 4.86
CA GLY A 352 -29.91 10.83 4.22
C GLY A 352 -29.42 10.49 2.81
N LEU A 353 -28.78 9.33 2.61
CA LEU A 353 -28.35 8.87 1.28
C LEU A 353 -29.53 8.66 0.34
N GLN A 354 -30.63 8.08 0.82
CA GLN A 354 -31.84 7.91 0.01
C GLN A 354 -32.45 9.26 -0.38
N GLY A 355 -32.52 10.21 0.56
CA GLY A 355 -33.00 11.57 0.28
C GLY A 355 -32.16 12.29 -0.77
N LEU A 356 -30.83 12.17 -0.67
CA LEU A 356 -29.90 12.71 -1.68
C LEU A 356 -30.12 12.08 -3.06
N GLY A 357 -30.30 10.77 -3.13
CA GLY A 357 -30.56 10.06 -4.39
C GLY A 357 -31.91 10.43 -5.01
N ALA A 358 -32.97 10.53 -4.19
CA ALA A 358 -34.32 10.87 -4.64
C ALA A 358 -34.42 12.33 -5.14
N ALA A 359 -33.57 13.22 -4.64
CA ALA A 359 -33.49 14.63 -5.05
C ALA A 359 -32.67 14.86 -6.34
N VAL A 360 -32.08 13.82 -6.94
CA VAL A 360 -31.27 13.98 -8.16
C VAL A 360 -32.16 14.44 -9.32
N PRO A 361 -31.84 15.57 -9.99
CA PRO A 361 -32.66 16.08 -11.07
C PRO A 361 -32.60 15.17 -12.31
N LEU A 362 -33.71 15.09 -13.05
CA LEU A 362 -33.78 14.31 -14.27
C LEU A 362 -33.32 15.13 -15.50
N LYS A 363 -32.80 14.43 -16.50
CA LYS A 363 -32.61 14.93 -17.86
C LYS A 363 -33.96 14.96 -18.58
N GLN A 364 -34.03 15.64 -19.72
CA GLN A 364 -35.22 15.61 -20.59
C GLN A 364 -35.59 14.18 -21.02
N SER A 365 -34.62 13.28 -21.11
CA SER A 365 -34.83 11.85 -21.40
C SER A 365 -35.44 11.03 -20.25
N GLY A 366 -35.74 11.66 -19.10
CA GLY A 366 -36.23 10.98 -17.90
C GLY A 366 -35.14 10.27 -17.08
N GLN A 367 -33.89 10.25 -17.57
CA GLN A 367 -32.76 9.63 -16.86
C GLN A 367 -32.16 10.59 -15.81
N PRO A 368 -31.64 10.11 -14.67
CA PRO A 368 -30.97 10.95 -13.69
C PRO A 368 -29.77 11.73 -14.27
N ARG A 369 -29.58 12.97 -13.84
CA ARG A 369 -28.37 13.77 -14.13
C ARG A 369 -27.23 13.30 -13.22
N THR A 370 -26.44 12.36 -13.71
CA THR A 370 -25.29 11.83 -12.97
C THR A 370 -24.07 12.75 -13.05
N LEU A 371 -23.35 12.86 -11.94
CA LEU A 371 -22.09 13.62 -11.87
C LEU A 371 -20.90 12.89 -12.49
N GLU A 372 -21.08 11.63 -12.90
CA GLU A 372 -20.06 10.82 -13.60
C GLU A 372 -19.55 11.44 -14.90
N VAL A 373 -20.37 12.29 -15.55
CA VAL A 373 -20.02 12.98 -16.79
C VAL A 373 -18.84 13.93 -16.58
N GLY A 374 -18.76 14.56 -15.40
CA GLY A 374 -17.66 15.45 -15.04
C GLY A 374 -16.43 14.76 -14.46
N SER A 375 -16.44 13.42 -14.37
CA SER A 375 -15.39 12.64 -13.72
C SER A 375 -14.35 12.12 -14.71
N LEU A 376 -13.07 12.23 -14.32
CA LEU A 376 -11.97 11.63 -15.08
C LEU A 376 -12.13 10.10 -15.12
N LYS A 377 -11.87 9.51 -16.29
CA LYS A 377 -12.03 8.06 -16.53
C LYS A 377 -10.69 7.32 -16.41
N PRO A 378 -10.67 6.05 -15.95
CA PRO A 378 -11.82 5.26 -15.49
C PRO A 378 -12.32 5.67 -14.09
N ILE A 379 -13.64 5.63 -13.88
CA ILE A 379 -14.25 5.88 -12.56
C ILE A 379 -14.09 4.62 -11.69
N PRO A 380 -13.59 4.73 -10.45
CA PRO A 380 -13.59 3.63 -9.48
C PRO A 380 -15.02 3.21 -9.12
N GLN A 381 -15.28 1.91 -9.01
CA GLN A 381 -16.59 1.42 -8.59
C GLN A 381 -16.60 1.16 -7.08
N VAL A 382 -17.72 1.47 -6.42
CA VAL A 382 -17.94 1.14 -4.99
C VAL A 382 -18.03 -0.38 -4.80
N ARG A 383 -18.47 -1.10 -5.83
CA ARG A 383 -18.58 -2.56 -5.84
C ARG A 383 -17.46 -3.14 -6.71
N LEU A 384 -16.94 -4.30 -6.30
CA LEU A 384 -16.09 -5.13 -7.16
C LEU A 384 -17.01 -5.79 -8.19
N VAL A 385 -17.15 -5.18 -9.37
CA VAL A 385 -17.79 -5.83 -10.51
C VAL A 385 -16.68 -6.39 -11.40
N PRO A 386 -16.64 -7.70 -11.68
CA PRO A 386 -15.75 -8.23 -12.69
C PRO A 386 -16.03 -7.50 -14.01
N ARG A 387 -14.99 -6.99 -14.67
CA ARG A 387 -15.13 -6.51 -16.04
C ARG A 387 -15.36 -7.74 -16.92
N VAL A 388 -16.61 -8.09 -17.17
CA VAL A 388 -17.00 -9.06 -18.20
C VAL A 388 -17.17 -8.33 -19.52
#